data_AF-A0A221W5G5-F1
#
_entry.id   AF-A0A221W5G5-F1
#
_cell.length_a   1.000
_cell.length_b   1.000
_cell.length_c   1.000
_cell.angle_alpha   90.00
_cell.angle_beta   90.00
_cell.angle_gamma   90.00
#
_symmetry.space_group_name_H-M   'P 1'
#
loop_
_entity.id
_entity.type
_entity.pdbx_description
1 polymer ?
#
loop_
_entity_poly.entity_id
_entity_poly.type
_entity_poly.pdbx_seq_one_letter_code
_entity_poly.pdbx_strand_id
1 'polypeptide(L)'
;MIRRVSVLALTIPLATSCAVAAPELASGVTEAPAQAWSAPPIDATFDYRIGGDYPLPDGDEVVSRGRYAGEAPAGVYGSCYVNAFETQSDDGGLHRPDARSRWPAHLVLSELGDDPDWAGST
;
A
#
# COMPACT_ATOMS: atom_id res chain seq x y z
N MET A 1 -62.79 15.43 -13.72
CA MET A 1 -62.29 16.19 -14.89
C MET A 1 -60.98 15.56 -15.33
N ILE A 2 -60.98 14.75 -16.40
CA ILE A 2 -59.81 13.97 -16.83
C ILE A 2 -59.10 14.73 -17.95
N ARG A 3 -57.85 15.18 -17.71
CA ARG A 3 -56.99 15.76 -18.76
C ARG A 3 -56.01 14.69 -19.25
N ARG A 4 -56.16 14.30 -20.51
CA ARG A 4 -55.20 13.45 -21.23
C ARG A 4 -53.97 14.29 -21.58
N VAL A 5 -52.79 13.87 -21.15
CA VAL A 5 -51.51 14.48 -21.55
C VAL A 5 -50.93 13.64 -22.68
N SER A 6 -50.80 14.22 -23.86
CA SER A 6 -50.16 13.60 -25.01
C SER A 6 -48.63 13.64 -24.85
N VAL A 7 -47.95 12.51 -25.00
CA VAL A 7 -46.48 12.42 -24.98
C VAL A 7 -45.98 12.65 -26.41
N LEU A 8 -45.21 13.72 -26.60
CA LEU A 8 -44.49 13.99 -27.85
C LEU A 8 -43.16 13.21 -27.80
N ALA A 9 -42.98 12.24 -28.69
CA ALA A 9 -41.74 11.48 -28.81
C ALA A 9 -40.64 12.36 -29.43
N LEU A 10 -39.59 12.64 -28.65
CA LEU A 10 -38.41 13.40 -29.10
C LEU A 10 -37.32 12.40 -29.52
N THR A 11 -37.06 12.31 -30.83
CA THR A 11 -35.94 11.53 -31.37
C THR A 11 -34.64 12.31 -31.24
N ILE A 12 -33.66 11.76 -30.51
CA ILE A 12 -32.33 12.35 -30.30
C ILE A 12 -31.38 11.84 -31.41
N PRO A 13 -30.72 12.71 -32.19
CA PRO A 13 -29.72 12.28 -33.17
C PRO A 13 -28.41 11.85 -32.49
N LEU A 14 -27.87 10.70 -32.88
CA LEU A 14 -26.56 10.19 -32.48
C LEU A 14 -25.46 11.12 -33.02
N ALA A 15 -24.76 11.83 -32.13
CA ALA A 15 -23.60 12.62 -32.49
C ALA A 15 -22.34 11.74 -32.52
N THR A 16 -21.78 11.58 -33.71
CA THR A 16 -20.50 10.89 -33.98
C THR A 16 -19.35 11.72 -33.40
N SER A 17 -18.74 11.28 -32.29
CA SER A 17 -17.60 11.97 -31.69
C SER A 17 -16.31 11.57 -32.41
N CYS A 18 -15.57 12.57 -32.92
CA CYS A 18 -14.23 12.41 -33.49
C CYS A 18 -13.26 11.84 -32.46
N ALA A 19 -12.56 10.76 -32.83
CA ALA A 19 -11.44 10.24 -32.06
C ALA A 19 -10.23 11.15 -32.24
N VAL A 20 -9.81 11.82 -31.17
CA VAL A 20 -8.54 12.55 -31.12
C VAL A 20 -7.47 11.54 -30.73
N ALA A 21 -6.53 11.23 -31.62
CA ALA A 21 -5.39 10.37 -31.30
C ALA A 21 -4.49 11.08 -30.28
N ALA A 22 -4.51 10.64 -29.02
CA ALA A 22 -3.55 11.07 -28.03
C ALA A 22 -2.17 10.46 -28.36
N PRO A 23 -1.06 11.20 -28.25
CA PRO A 23 0.26 10.63 -28.41
C PRO A 23 0.52 9.65 -27.25
N GLU A 24 0.81 8.40 -27.58
CA GLU A 24 1.28 7.41 -26.62
C GLU A 24 2.64 7.85 -26.08
N LEU A 25 2.65 8.32 -24.83
CA LEU A 25 3.88 8.41 -24.06
C LEU A 25 4.38 6.98 -23.82
N ALA A 26 5.29 6.52 -24.67
CA ALA A 26 6.04 5.30 -24.44
C ALA A 26 6.90 5.50 -23.19
N SER A 27 6.31 5.19 -22.04
CA SER A 27 7.02 5.13 -20.76
C SER A 27 7.98 3.95 -20.85
N GLY A 28 9.25 4.23 -21.09
CA GLY A 28 10.33 3.24 -21.09
C GLY A 28 10.45 2.64 -19.70
N VAL A 29 9.69 1.57 -19.43
CA VAL A 29 9.91 0.73 -18.26
C VAL A 29 11.08 -0.17 -18.61
N THR A 30 12.27 0.19 -18.14
CA THR A 30 13.39 -0.75 -18.11
C THR A 30 12.98 -1.90 -17.20
N GLU A 31 12.79 -3.09 -17.77
CA GLU A 31 12.46 -4.29 -17.01
C GLU A 31 13.64 -4.63 -16.11
N ALA A 32 13.43 -4.55 -14.79
CA ALA A 32 14.44 -4.95 -13.81
C ALA A 32 14.70 -6.46 -13.96
N PRO A 33 15.97 -6.92 -13.79
CA PRO A 33 16.25 -8.35 -13.84
C PRO A 33 15.37 -9.08 -12.81
N ALA A 34 14.78 -10.20 -13.23
CA ALA A 34 13.96 -11.01 -12.33
C ALA A 34 14.80 -11.45 -11.12
N GLN A 35 14.45 -10.97 -9.94
CA GLN A 35 15.05 -11.41 -8.69
C GLN A 35 14.67 -12.88 -8.49
N ALA A 36 15.67 -13.76 -8.39
CA ALA A 36 15.43 -15.14 -8.01
C ALA A 36 14.83 -15.16 -6.59
N TRP A 37 13.61 -15.66 -6.45
CA TRP A 37 12.95 -15.85 -5.16
C TRP A 37 13.27 -17.25 -4.61
N SER A 38 13.44 -17.34 -3.29
CA SER A 38 13.49 -18.60 -2.54
C SER A 38 12.43 -18.59 -1.45
N ALA A 39 11.93 -19.74 -1.06
CA ALA A 39 11.11 -19.85 0.15
C ALA A 39 11.98 -19.56 1.39
N PRO A 40 11.38 -19.11 2.52
CA PRO A 40 12.08 -19.09 3.79
C PRO A 40 12.46 -20.52 4.21
N PRO A 41 13.53 -20.69 5.01
CA PRO A 41 13.86 -22.00 5.58
C PRO A 41 12.71 -22.52 6.46
N ILE A 42 12.54 -23.84 6.47
CA ILE A 42 11.57 -24.52 7.33
C ILE A 42 12.13 -24.56 8.76
N ASP A 43 11.26 -24.35 9.76
CA ASP A 43 11.60 -24.38 11.19
C ASP A 43 12.71 -23.40 11.63
N ALA A 44 12.91 -22.32 10.86
CA ALA A 44 13.85 -21.26 11.20
C ALA A 44 13.40 -20.45 12.43
N THR A 45 14.37 -20.03 13.23
CA THR A 45 14.13 -19.02 14.25
C THR A 45 13.84 -17.67 13.58
N PHE A 46 12.85 -16.96 14.12
CA PHE A 46 12.23 -15.79 13.50
C PHE A 46 12.27 -14.57 14.42
N ASP A 47 12.73 -13.45 13.88
CA ASP A 47 12.76 -12.16 14.56
C ASP A 47 11.82 -11.14 13.93
N TYR A 48 11.04 -10.44 14.76
CA TYR A 48 10.06 -9.44 14.32
C TYR A 48 10.34 -8.05 14.92
N ARG A 49 10.77 -7.10 14.09
CA ARG A 49 11.02 -5.71 14.49
C ARG A 49 10.77 -4.75 13.35
N ILE A 50 9.85 -3.81 13.56
CA ILE A 50 9.42 -2.88 12.51
C ILE A 50 9.91 -1.45 12.69
N GLY A 51 10.50 -1.13 13.85
CA GLY A 51 10.92 0.23 14.23
C GLY A 51 12.37 0.60 13.89
N GLY A 52 13.15 -0.29 13.28
CA GLY A 52 14.57 -0.04 13.02
C GLY A 52 15.40 -1.32 12.98
N ASP A 53 16.58 -1.20 12.40
CA ASP A 53 17.62 -2.22 12.50
C ASP A 53 18.22 -2.26 13.90
N TYR A 54 18.62 -3.46 14.31
CA TYR A 54 19.32 -3.73 15.56
C TYR A 54 20.16 -5.01 15.39
N PRO A 55 21.15 -5.25 16.29
CA PRO A 55 21.90 -6.49 16.26
C PRO A 55 20.97 -7.69 16.38
N LEU A 56 20.99 -8.54 15.36
CA LEU A 56 20.16 -9.74 15.32
C LEU A 56 20.63 -10.73 16.39
N PRO A 57 19.73 -11.31 17.20
CA PRO A 57 20.08 -12.39 18.10
C PRO A 57 20.74 -13.58 17.37
N ASP A 58 21.69 -14.23 18.04
CA ASP A 58 22.36 -15.39 17.48
C ASP A 58 21.36 -16.52 17.20
N GLY A 59 21.35 -17.03 15.96
CA GLY A 59 20.52 -18.16 15.54
C GLY A 59 19.21 -17.78 14.84
N ASP A 60 18.89 -16.49 14.69
CA ASP A 60 17.78 -16.05 13.85
C ASP A 60 18.15 -16.10 12.37
N GLU A 61 17.33 -16.81 11.58
CA GLU A 61 17.55 -17.04 10.16
C GLU A 61 16.52 -16.31 9.27
N VAL A 62 15.42 -15.87 9.88
CA VAL A 62 14.35 -15.13 9.21
C VAL A 62 14.05 -13.87 10.01
N VAL A 63 13.96 -12.73 9.32
CA VAL A 63 13.59 -11.45 9.92
C VAL A 63 12.39 -10.83 9.23
N SER A 64 11.54 -10.19 10.00
CA SER A 64 10.55 -9.23 9.50
C SER A 64 10.98 -7.82 9.88
N ARG A 65 11.14 -6.96 8.87
CA ARG A 65 11.55 -5.56 9.01
C ARG A 65 10.51 -4.62 8.43
N GLY A 66 10.36 -3.44 9.02
CA GLY A 66 9.52 -2.40 8.44
C GLY A 66 10.06 -2.02 7.05
N ARG A 67 9.22 -2.05 6.01
CA ARG A 67 9.64 -1.81 4.60
C ARG A 67 10.36 -0.47 4.35
N TYR A 68 10.31 0.45 5.30
CA TYR A 68 10.95 1.78 5.26
C TYR A 68 11.92 2.02 6.42
N ALA A 69 12.10 1.05 7.31
CA ALA A 69 12.77 1.25 8.59
C ALA A 69 13.93 0.26 8.82
N GLY A 70 14.11 -0.75 7.97
CA GLY A 70 15.20 -1.70 8.13
C GLY A 70 15.38 -2.66 6.98
N GLU A 71 16.52 -3.35 7.00
CA GLU A 71 16.92 -4.35 6.01
C GLU A 71 17.35 -5.64 6.71
N ALA A 72 17.29 -6.76 5.99
CA ALA A 72 17.80 -8.01 6.52
C ALA A 72 19.35 -8.01 6.47
N PRO A 73 20.03 -8.48 7.53
CA PRO A 73 21.46 -8.74 7.44
C PRO A 73 21.81 -9.70 6.31
N ALA A 74 23.02 -9.59 5.78
CA ALA A 74 23.47 -10.47 4.71
C ALA A 74 23.36 -11.96 5.12
N GLY A 75 22.74 -12.76 4.26
CA GLY A 75 22.54 -14.20 4.50
C GLY A 75 21.31 -14.56 5.33
N VAL A 76 20.55 -13.58 5.81
CA VAL A 76 19.29 -13.78 6.54
C VAL A 76 18.11 -13.61 5.59
N TYR A 77 17.07 -14.43 5.72
CA TYR A 77 15.86 -14.28 4.93
C TYR A 77 15.06 -13.06 5.41
N GLY A 78 14.95 -12.04 4.55
CA GLY A 78 14.19 -10.83 4.84
C GLY A 78 12.74 -10.89 4.38
N SER A 79 11.81 -10.54 5.27
CA SER A 79 10.41 -10.23 4.96
C SER A 79 10.12 -8.76 5.22
N CYS A 80 9.44 -8.10 4.27
CA CYS A 80 9.02 -6.71 4.41
C CYS A 80 7.65 -6.64 5.09
N TYR A 81 7.60 -6.13 6.31
CA TYR A 81 6.36 -5.82 7.00
C TYR A 81 5.60 -4.70 6.29
N VAL A 82 4.31 -4.93 6.08
CA VAL A 82 3.34 -3.97 5.58
C VAL A 82 2.11 -4.05 6.48
N ASN A 83 1.73 -2.93 7.10
CA ASN A 83 0.39 -2.84 7.68
C ASN A 83 -0.60 -2.62 6.54
N ALA A 84 -1.52 -3.58 6.35
CA ALA A 84 -2.50 -3.55 5.26
C ALA A 84 -3.86 -2.97 5.69
N PHE A 85 -4.10 -2.82 6.99
CA PHE A 85 -5.43 -2.51 7.52
C PHE A 85 -5.51 -1.15 8.23
N GLU A 86 -4.37 -0.57 8.61
CA GLU A 86 -4.33 0.71 9.31
C GLU A 86 -3.26 1.62 8.72
N THR A 87 -3.45 2.93 8.91
CA THR A 87 -2.42 3.92 8.64
C THR A 87 -1.40 3.95 9.78
N GLN A 88 -0.13 4.23 9.49
CA GLN A 88 0.90 4.39 10.52
C GLN A 88 1.06 5.84 10.97
N SER A 89 1.60 6.06 12.17
CA SER A 89 2.01 7.39 12.62
C SER A 89 3.04 8.03 11.68
N ASP A 90 2.98 9.35 11.58
CA ASP A 90 3.98 10.14 10.88
C ASP A 90 5.33 10.06 11.61
N ASP A 91 6.41 9.77 10.90
CA ASP A 91 7.73 9.47 11.49
C ASP A 91 8.75 10.62 11.33
N GLY A 92 8.29 11.87 11.40
CA GLY A 92 9.17 13.04 11.50
C GLY A 92 10.07 13.35 10.31
N GLY A 93 9.94 12.63 9.18
CA GLY A 93 10.67 13.01 7.96
C GLY A 93 10.75 11.98 6.83
N LEU A 94 10.33 10.72 7.03
CA LEU A 94 10.32 9.76 5.93
C LEU A 94 9.06 9.93 5.08
N HIS A 95 9.24 9.94 3.76
CA HIS A 95 8.12 9.89 2.83
C HIS A 95 7.58 8.46 2.78
N ARG A 96 6.59 8.17 3.62
CA ARG A 96 5.91 6.88 3.68
C ARG A 96 4.47 6.99 3.18
N PRO A 97 4.05 6.27 2.13
CA PRO A 97 2.68 6.33 1.61
C PRO A 97 1.64 5.80 2.59
N ASP A 98 2.05 4.99 3.56
CA ASP A 98 1.24 4.42 4.63
C ASP A 98 1.16 5.32 5.88
N ALA A 99 1.84 6.47 5.91
CA ALA A 99 1.71 7.43 7.00
C ALA A 99 0.32 8.10 6.99
N ARG A 100 -0.27 8.29 8.18
CA ARG A 100 -1.63 8.78 8.39
C ARG A 100 -1.89 10.13 7.73
N SER A 101 -0.94 11.05 7.76
CA SER A 101 -1.08 12.36 7.08
C SER A 101 -1.22 12.26 5.55
N ARG A 102 -0.91 11.10 4.95
CA ARG A 102 -0.99 10.86 3.51
C ARG A 102 -2.34 10.33 3.05
N TRP A 103 -3.19 9.91 3.97
CA TRP A 103 -4.51 9.38 3.66
C TRP A 103 -5.57 10.49 3.72
N PRO A 104 -6.61 10.43 2.86
CA PRO A 104 -7.76 11.31 3.00
C PRO A 104 -8.39 11.12 4.40
N ALA A 105 -8.54 12.21 5.15
CA ALA A 105 -8.96 12.14 6.56
C ALA A 105 -10.30 11.41 6.79
N HIS A 106 -11.22 11.45 5.81
CA HIS A 106 -12.51 10.77 5.89
C HIS A 106 -12.43 9.24 5.69
N LEU A 107 -11.27 8.71 5.32
CA LEU A 107 -11.01 7.27 5.20
C LEU A 107 -10.29 6.70 6.43
N VAL A 108 -9.80 7.56 7.32
CA VAL A 108 -9.09 7.17 8.54
C VAL A 108 -10.07 7.25 9.72
N LEU A 109 -10.35 6.12 10.35
CA LEU A 109 -11.19 6.07 11.53
C LEU A 109 -10.36 6.47 12.76
N SER A 110 -10.63 7.64 13.32
CA SER A 110 -9.92 8.17 14.50
C SER A 110 -10.73 8.11 15.80
N GLU A 111 -12.05 7.93 15.72
CA GLU A 111 -12.96 7.98 16.86
C GLU A 111 -12.78 6.82 17.84
N LEU A 112 -12.23 5.69 17.37
CA LEU A 112 -11.95 4.51 18.20
C LEU A 112 -10.64 4.63 18.98
N GLY A 113 -9.81 5.64 18.68
CA GLY A 113 -8.47 5.78 19.25
C GLY A 113 -7.47 4.76 18.70
N ASP A 114 -6.24 4.84 19.22
CA ASP A 114 -5.22 3.81 19.00
C ASP A 114 -5.46 2.64 19.97
N ASP A 115 -5.06 1.43 19.58
CA ASP A 115 -5.07 0.27 20.48
C ASP A 115 -4.09 0.54 21.64
N PRO A 116 -4.56 0.70 22.89
CA PRO A 116 -3.71 1.02 24.03
C PRO A 116 -2.81 -0.15 24.44
N ASP A 117 -3.16 -1.38 24.06
CA ASP A 117 -2.39 -2.58 24.36
C ASP A 117 -1.40 -2.94 23.24
N TRP A 118 -1.44 -2.19 22.12
CA TRP A 118 -0.50 -2.36 21.01
C TRP A 118 0.79 -1.56 21.20
N ALA A 119 1.85 -2.27 21.59
CA ALA A 119 3.18 -1.70 21.79
C ALA A 119 3.86 -1.15 20.51
N GLY A 120 3.27 -1.31 19.33
CA GLY A 120 3.84 -0.84 18.07
C GLY A 120 3.42 0.59 17.66
N SER A 121 2.58 1.27 18.45
CA SER A 121 2.11 2.64 18.18
C SER A 121 2.90 3.74 18.88
N THR A 122 3.89 3.40 19.72
CA THR A 122 4.73 4.38 20.47
C THR A 122 6.08 4.62 19.83
#